data_AF-A0A7S1K3M2-F1
#
_entry.id   AF-A0A7S1K3M2-F1
#
_cell.length_a   1.000
_cell.length_b   1.000
_cell.length_c   1.000
_cell.angle_alpha   90.00
_cell.angle_beta   90.00
_cell.angle_gamma   90.00
#
_symmetry.space_group_name_H-M   'P 1'
#
loop_
_entity.id
_entity.type
_entity.pdbx_description
1 polymer ?
#
loop_
_entity_poly.entity_id
_entity_poly.type
_entity_poly.pdbx_seq_one_letter_code
_entity_poly.pdbx_strand_id
1 'polypeptide(L)'
;MYSDRREYSDSRRRDFRRRERERESRDHRPRHSHSPSPRTASHPHSQPWDMVELGNQFSAQLSQLVSNSRKRIEALTELAAPLKPYARQVVDLIEREMLNASGERKLTLMYLIDSIVRNNPGEYAMVFSQHLPALFEAAFVTADASGQQCLIQLLTYWDTHFPPQVLTRLHAI
;
A
#
# COMPACT_ATOMS: atom_id res chain seq x y z
N MET A 1 -7.33 22.17 22.14
CA MET A 1 -7.23 22.56 20.71
C MET A 1 -6.83 21.32 19.88
N TYR A 2 -7.79 20.46 19.54
CA TYR A 2 -7.55 19.13 18.93
C TYR A 2 -8.51 18.85 17.74
N SER A 3 -8.86 19.87 16.96
CA SER A 3 -9.89 19.73 15.93
C SER A 3 -9.37 19.49 14.51
N ASP A 4 -8.06 19.60 14.25
CA ASP A 4 -7.55 19.60 12.86
C ASP A 4 -7.11 18.21 12.33
N ARG A 5 -6.84 17.23 13.21
CA ARG A 5 -6.25 15.94 12.80
C ARG A 5 -7.22 15.01 12.06
N ARG A 6 -8.54 15.21 12.23
CA ARG A 6 -9.55 14.40 11.54
C ARG A 6 -9.79 14.89 10.11
N GLU A 7 -9.76 16.20 9.84
CA GLU A 7 -10.18 16.76 8.56
C GLU A 7 -9.19 16.49 7.41
N TYR A 8 -7.88 16.47 7.66
CA TYR A 8 -6.89 16.14 6.63
C TYR A 8 -6.97 14.65 6.21
N SER A 9 -7.14 13.77 7.20
CA SER A 9 -7.34 12.33 7.00
C SER A 9 -8.68 12.04 6.30
N ASP A 10 -9.72 12.79 6.64
CA ASP A 10 -11.04 12.67 6.03
C ASP A 10 -11.07 13.26 4.60
N SER A 11 -10.26 14.27 4.31
CA SER A 11 -10.11 14.85 2.97
C SER A 11 -9.52 13.86 1.98
N ARG A 12 -8.46 13.11 2.35
CA ARG A 12 -7.94 12.04 1.49
C ARG A 12 -8.88 10.83 1.37
N ARG A 13 -9.64 10.50 2.44
CA ARG A 13 -10.66 9.43 2.41
C ARG A 13 -11.84 9.80 1.51
N ARG A 14 -12.27 11.07 1.53
CA ARG A 14 -13.32 11.61 0.66
C ARG A 14 -12.85 11.69 -0.78
N ASP A 15 -11.60 12.10 -1.04
CA ASP A 15 -11.05 12.12 -2.40
C ASP A 15 -10.97 10.73 -3.02
N PHE A 16 -10.61 9.70 -2.26
CA PHE A 16 -10.59 8.32 -2.75
C PHE A 16 -12.01 7.79 -3.02
N ARG A 17 -12.96 7.94 -2.07
CA ARG A 17 -14.37 7.56 -2.29
C ARG A 17 -15.03 8.36 -3.41
N ARG A 18 -14.64 9.61 -3.61
CA ARG A 18 -15.13 10.46 -4.69
C ARG A 18 -14.62 9.97 -6.05
N ARG A 19 -13.34 9.59 -6.15
CA ARG A 19 -12.77 9.02 -7.38
C ARG A 19 -13.39 7.67 -7.74
N GLU A 20 -13.73 6.84 -6.75
CA GLU A 20 -14.49 5.60 -6.97
C GLU A 20 -15.92 5.88 -7.45
N ARG A 21 -16.64 6.81 -6.81
CA ARG A 21 -17.99 7.23 -7.25
C ARG A 21 -17.99 7.90 -8.63
N GLU A 22 -16.95 8.64 -8.99
CA GLU A 22 -16.80 9.27 -10.31
C GLU A 22 -16.47 8.23 -11.41
N ARG A 23 -15.84 7.10 -11.04
CA ARG A 23 -15.67 5.94 -11.92
C ARG A 23 -16.98 5.16 -12.09
N GLU A 24 -17.72 4.94 -11.02
CA GLU A 24 -19.04 4.26 -11.03
C GLU A 24 -20.12 5.08 -11.75
N SER A 25 -20.11 6.40 -11.61
CA SER A 25 -21.13 7.29 -12.19
C SER A 25 -20.97 7.50 -13.70
N ARG A 26 -19.82 7.17 -14.29
CA ARG A 26 -19.61 7.27 -15.74
C ARG A 26 -20.25 6.13 -16.55
N ASP A 27 -20.73 5.08 -15.89
CA ASP A 27 -21.22 3.87 -16.57
C ASP A 27 -22.75 3.80 -16.78
N HIS A 28 -23.47 4.91 -16.52
CA HIS A 28 -24.92 4.97 -16.68
C HIS A 28 -25.29 5.69 -17.98
N ARG A 29 -25.30 4.96 -19.11
CA ARG A 29 -25.94 5.41 -20.36
C ARG A 29 -27.19 4.55 -20.64
N PRO A 30 -28.33 5.14 -21.08
CA PRO A 30 -29.57 4.38 -21.25
C PRO A 30 -29.47 3.42 -22.44
N ARG A 31 -30.02 2.21 -22.26
CA ARG A 31 -30.18 1.20 -23.32
C ARG A 31 -31.11 1.73 -24.41
N HIS A 32 -30.56 2.05 -25.58
CA HIS A 32 -31.32 2.11 -26.83
C HIS A 32 -31.01 0.85 -27.65
N SER A 33 -32.07 0.12 -27.96
CA SER A 33 -32.11 -1.12 -28.73
C SER A 33 -31.76 -0.88 -30.22
N HIS A 34 -30.58 -1.32 -30.66
CA HIS A 34 -30.29 -1.58 -32.08
C HIS A 34 -29.33 -2.77 -32.20
N SER A 35 -29.66 -3.69 -33.11
CA SER A 35 -28.92 -4.91 -33.48
C SER A 35 -27.49 -4.62 -34.02
N PRO A 36 -26.60 -5.64 -34.08
CA PRO A 36 -25.16 -5.43 -33.93
C PRO A 36 -24.41 -5.26 -35.26
N SER A 37 -23.37 -4.43 -35.24
CA SER A 37 -22.26 -4.46 -36.20
C SER A 37 -20.94 -4.64 -35.43
N PRO A 38 -20.00 -5.47 -35.90
CA PRO A 38 -18.81 -5.86 -35.15
C PRO A 38 -17.72 -4.80 -35.34
N ARG A 39 -17.56 -3.92 -34.35
CA ARG A 39 -16.38 -3.05 -34.25
C ARG A 39 -15.81 -3.18 -32.85
N THR A 40 -14.85 -4.10 -32.74
CA THR A 40 -13.67 -4.08 -31.87
C THR A 40 -13.68 -2.99 -30.79
N ALA A 41 -14.40 -3.24 -29.70
CA ALA A 41 -14.23 -2.50 -28.46
C ALA A 41 -13.26 -3.31 -27.58
N SER A 42 -11.97 -3.02 -27.74
CA SER A 42 -10.88 -3.54 -26.91
C SER A 42 -11.06 -3.03 -25.47
N HIS A 43 -11.88 -3.70 -24.69
CA HIS A 43 -11.76 -3.71 -23.25
C HIS A 43 -10.55 -4.60 -22.92
N PRO A 44 -9.51 -4.13 -22.20
CA PRO A 44 -8.64 -5.05 -21.49
C PRO A 44 -9.46 -5.52 -20.27
N HIS A 45 -10.31 -6.54 -20.45
CA HIS A 45 -9.98 -7.95 -20.32
C HIS A 45 -9.99 -8.33 -18.85
N SER A 46 -11.07 -9.00 -18.46
CA SER A 46 -11.15 -9.88 -17.29
C SER A 46 -10.18 -11.06 -17.47
N GLN A 47 -8.89 -10.75 -17.56
CA GLN A 47 -7.84 -11.74 -17.65
C GLN A 47 -7.65 -12.30 -16.24
N PRO A 48 -7.74 -13.63 -16.02
CA PRO A 48 -7.26 -14.19 -14.76
C PRO A 48 -5.81 -13.76 -14.61
N TRP A 49 -5.53 -13.00 -13.56
CA TRP A 49 -4.18 -12.52 -13.32
C TRP A 49 -3.26 -13.73 -13.19
N ASP A 50 -2.21 -13.78 -14.01
CA ASP A 50 -1.13 -14.70 -13.76
C ASP A 50 -0.40 -14.24 -12.50
N MET A 51 -0.65 -14.94 -11.39
CA MET A 51 -0.13 -14.58 -10.07
C MET A 51 1.40 -14.69 -10.01
N VAL A 52 1.99 -15.58 -10.81
CA VAL A 52 3.44 -15.72 -10.91
C VAL A 52 4.01 -14.48 -11.59
N GLU A 53 3.43 -14.07 -12.71
CA GLU A 53 3.87 -12.86 -13.42
C GLU A 53 3.66 -11.59 -12.60
N LEU A 54 2.53 -11.48 -11.89
CA LEU A 54 2.30 -10.38 -10.95
C LEU A 54 3.36 -10.33 -9.83
N GLY A 55 3.69 -11.49 -9.24
CA GLY A 55 4.72 -11.59 -8.21
C GLY A 55 6.09 -11.17 -8.74
N ASN A 56 6.44 -11.60 -9.95
CA ASN A 56 7.68 -11.20 -10.63
C ASN A 56 7.71 -9.68 -10.89
N GLN A 57 6.59 -9.12 -11.37
CA GLN A 57 6.47 -7.69 -11.61
C GLN A 57 6.58 -6.89 -10.31
N PHE A 58 5.93 -7.34 -9.24
CA PHE A 58 6.04 -6.73 -7.91
C PHE A 58 7.50 -6.74 -7.44
N SER A 59 8.18 -7.89 -7.49
CA SER A 59 9.58 -8.02 -7.10
C SER A 59 10.50 -7.10 -7.93
N ALA A 60 10.30 -7.05 -9.25
CA ALA A 60 11.08 -6.20 -10.13
C ALA A 60 10.89 -4.71 -9.80
N GLN A 61 9.65 -4.26 -9.62
CA GLN A 61 9.38 -2.86 -9.26
C GLN A 61 9.87 -2.50 -7.86
N LEU A 62 9.79 -3.43 -6.90
CA LEU A 62 10.28 -3.25 -5.53
C LEU A 62 11.80 -3.03 -5.50
N SER A 63 12.56 -3.79 -6.30
CA SER A 63 14.02 -3.63 -6.42
C SER A 63 14.42 -2.23 -6.90
N GLN A 64 13.56 -1.59 -7.70
CA GLN A 64 13.77 -0.24 -8.26
C GLN A 64 13.20 0.88 -7.38
N LEU A 65 12.62 0.54 -6.22
CA LEU A 65 12.12 1.53 -5.27
C LEU A 65 13.28 2.07 -4.44
N VAL A 66 13.94 3.10 -4.97
CA VAL A 66 15.11 3.75 -4.33
C VAL A 66 14.73 5.04 -3.60
N SER A 67 13.72 5.76 -4.09
CA SER A 67 13.26 7.03 -3.52
C SER A 67 11.75 7.00 -3.25
N ASN A 68 11.30 7.86 -2.32
CA ASN A 68 9.90 8.04 -1.94
C ASN A 68 9.08 8.64 -3.09
N SER A 69 8.81 7.81 -4.10
CA SER A 69 8.03 8.16 -5.27
C SER A 69 6.61 7.71 -5.08
N ARG A 70 5.71 8.66 -4.84
CA ARG A 70 4.27 8.41 -4.71
C ARG A 70 3.73 7.49 -5.80
N LYS A 71 4.08 7.74 -7.06
CA LYS A 71 3.62 6.92 -8.21
C LYS A 71 4.08 5.47 -8.12
N ARG A 72 5.32 5.22 -7.66
CA ARG A 72 5.85 3.85 -7.53
C ARG A 72 5.23 3.14 -6.34
N ILE A 73 5.02 3.84 -5.23
CA ILE A 73 4.32 3.31 -4.06
C ILE A 73 2.88 2.96 -4.41
N GLU A 74 2.16 3.84 -5.12
CA GLU A 74 0.80 3.59 -5.61
C GLU A 74 0.77 2.37 -6.54
N ALA A 75 1.67 2.30 -7.53
CA ALA A 75 1.75 1.16 -8.45
C ALA A 75 2.01 -0.18 -7.73
N LEU A 76 2.99 -0.23 -6.81
CA LEU A 76 3.26 -1.42 -6.00
C LEU A 76 2.06 -1.79 -5.09
N THR A 77 1.35 -0.79 -4.57
CA THR A 77 0.15 -1.01 -3.75
C THR A 77 -0.99 -1.61 -4.57
N GLU A 78 -1.15 -1.17 -5.82
CA GLU A 78 -2.13 -1.73 -6.77
C GLU A 78 -1.76 -3.18 -7.14
N LEU A 79 -0.48 -3.48 -7.36
CA LEU A 79 0.00 -4.85 -7.62
C LEU A 79 -0.16 -5.78 -6.41
N ALA A 80 -0.06 -5.25 -5.19
CA ALA A 80 -0.25 -6.03 -3.98
C ALA A 80 -1.71 -6.48 -3.77
N ALA A 81 -2.69 -5.77 -4.33
CA ALA A 81 -4.10 -6.08 -4.15
C ALA A 81 -4.49 -7.50 -4.63
N PRO A 82 -4.22 -7.91 -5.88
CA PRO A 82 -4.49 -9.28 -6.34
C PRO A 82 -3.60 -10.34 -5.66
N LEU A 83 -2.42 -9.96 -5.16
CA LEU A 83 -1.48 -10.85 -4.48
C LEU A 83 -1.83 -11.13 -3.01
N LYS A 84 -2.96 -10.62 -2.49
CA LYS A 84 -3.38 -10.83 -1.11
C LYS A 84 -3.40 -12.31 -0.65
N PRO A 85 -3.81 -13.30 -1.46
CA PRO A 85 -3.71 -14.72 -1.09
C PRO A 85 -2.27 -15.20 -0.86
N TYR A 86 -1.30 -14.47 -1.40
CA TYR A 86 0.14 -14.69 -1.31
C TYR A 86 0.83 -13.64 -0.42
N ALA A 87 0.08 -13.01 0.51
CA ALA A 87 0.58 -11.92 1.34
C ALA A 87 1.90 -12.26 2.04
N ARG A 88 2.09 -13.51 2.47
CA ARG A 88 3.34 -13.96 3.07
C ARG A 88 4.55 -13.79 2.14
N GLN A 89 4.42 -14.21 0.89
CA GLN A 89 5.50 -14.12 -0.10
C GLN A 89 5.82 -12.65 -0.39
N VAL A 90 4.79 -11.80 -0.51
CA VAL A 90 4.96 -10.35 -0.71
C VAL A 90 5.68 -9.70 0.48
N VAL A 91 5.32 -10.07 1.71
CA VAL A 91 5.99 -9.59 2.93
C VAL A 91 7.45 -10.05 2.96
N ASP A 92 7.72 -11.32 2.70
CA ASP A 92 9.09 -11.87 2.67
C ASP A 92 9.97 -11.14 1.62
N LEU A 93 9.40 -10.75 0.46
CA LEU A 93 10.10 -9.93 -0.54
C LEU A 93 10.47 -8.55 0.01
N ILE A 94 9.55 -7.86 0.68
CA ILE A 94 9.78 -6.54 1.28
C ILE A 94 10.82 -6.63 2.40
N GLU A 95 10.74 -7.65 3.25
CA GLU A 95 11.71 -7.90 4.32
C GLU A 95 13.12 -8.07 3.77
N ARG A 96 13.29 -8.87 2.71
CA ARG A 96 14.59 -9.09 2.07
C ARG A 96 15.18 -7.79 1.51
N GLU A 97 14.36 -6.93 0.94
CA GLU A 97 14.81 -5.63 0.44
C GLU A 97 15.15 -4.66 1.58
N MET A 98 14.39 -4.69 2.69
CA MET A 98 14.67 -3.90 3.89
C MET A 98 16.03 -4.22 4.52
N LEU A 99 16.41 -5.51 4.57
CA LEU A 99 17.67 -5.96 5.18
C LEU A 99 18.90 -5.36 4.48
N ASN A 100 18.85 -5.21 3.15
CA ASN A 100 19.97 -4.73 2.33
C ASN A 100 19.87 -3.24 1.96
N ALA A 101 18.83 -2.55 2.42
CA ALA A 101 18.56 -1.15 2.06
C ALA A 101 19.36 -0.14 2.90
N SER A 102 19.69 1.00 2.28
CA SER A 102 20.15 2.19 3.00
C SER A 102 19.04 2.77 3.89
N GLY A 103 19.37 3.65 4.85
CA GLY A 103 18.39 4.28 5.74
C GLY A 103 17.26 4.99 5.00
N GLU A 104 17.58 5.78 3.96
CA GLU A 104 16.59 6.47 3.12
C GLU A 104 15.66 5.49 2.37
N ARG A 105 16.22 4.38 1.87
CA ARG A 105 15.45 3.35 1.19
C ARG A 105 14.57 2.57 2.16
N LYS A 106 15.04 2.29 3.39
CA LYS A 106 14.23 1.69 4.46
C LYS A 106 13.04 2.56 4.84
N LEU A 107 13.22 3.87 4.94
CA LEU A 107 12.11 4.81 5.14
C LEU A 107 11.11 4.74 3.98
N THR A 108 11.61 4.68 2.74
CA THR A 108 10.76 4.53 1.55
C THR A 108 9.97 3.22 1.55
N LEU A 109 10.60 2.10 1.92
CA LEU A 109 9.96 0.80 2.07
C LEU A 109 8.94 0.80 3.21
N MET A 110 9.18 1.54 4.30
CA MET A 110 8.20 1.71 5.38
C MET A 110 6.93 2.43 4.90
N TYR A 111 7.08 3.44 4.03
CA TYR A 111 5.92 4.07 3.38
C TYR A 111 5.16 3.12 2.45
N LEU A 112 5.85 2.18 1.80
CA LEU A 112 5.20 1.13 1.02
C LEU A 112 4.38 0.20 1.92
N ILE A 113 4.94 -0.27 3.04
CA ILE A 113 4.23 -1.13 4.01
C ILE A 113 2.96 -0.42 4.50
N ASP A 114 3.09 0.84 4.91
CA ASP A 114 1.96 1.69 5.31
C ASP A 114 0.89 1.80 4.21
N SER A 115 1.30 2.06 2.97
CA SER A 115 0.38 2.11 1.83
C SER A 115 -0.34 0.78 1.58
N ILE A 116 0.36 -0.35 1.60
CA ILE A 116 -0.22 -1.68 1.40
C ILE A 116 -1.24 -1.99 2.51
N VAL A 117 -0.88 -1.78 3.77
CA VAL A 117 -1.74 -2.10 4.92
C VAL A 117 -3.01 -1.25 4.93
N ARG A 118 -2.91 0.03 4.55
CA ARG A 118 -4.09 0.92 4.51
C ARG A 118 -5.04 0.59 3.38
N ASN A 119 -4.53 0.24 2.20
CA ASN A 119 -5.36 0.02 1.01
C ASN A 119 -5.82 -1.45 0.88
N ASN A 120 -5.06 -2.39 1.42
CA ASN A 120 -5.32 -3.83 1.33
C ASN A 120 -5.39 -4.49 2.73
N PRO A 121 -6.25 -4.01 3.65
CA PRO A 121 -6.29 -4.52 5.02
C PRO A 121 -6.72 -5.99 5.10
N GLY A 122 -6.42 -6.66 6.22
CA GLY A 122 -6.68 -8.09 6.44
C GLY A 122 -5.37 -8.87 6.50
N GLU A 123 -5.17 -9.81 5.57
CA GLU A 123 -3.98 -10.69 5.51
C GLU A 123 -2.67 -9.93 5.64
N TYR A 124 -2.49 -8.82 4.93
CA TYR A 124 -1.24 -8.04 5.03
C TYR A 124 -0.99 -7.51 6.44
N ALA A 125 -2.00 -6.93 7.10
CA ALA A 125 -1.85 -6.44 8.47
C ALA A 125 -1.50 -7.59 9.44
N MET A 126 -2.15 -8.75 9.26
CA MET A 126 -1.88 -9.94 10.06
C MET A 126 -0.45 -10.46 9.87
N VAL A 127 0.02 -10.59 8.63
CA VAL A 127 1.37 -11.09 8.35
C VAL A 127 2.42 -10.08 8.81
N PHE A 128 2.27 -8.79 8.47
CA PHE A 128 3.22 -7.77 8.91
C PHE A 128 3.29 -7.66 10.43
N SER A 129 2.20 -7.88 11.17
CA SER A 129 2.20 -7.77 12.64
C SER A 129 3.29 -8.56 13.35
N GLN A 130 3.73 -9.68 12.76
CA GLN A 130 4.77 -10.56 13.31
C GLN A 130 6.18 -9.98 13.15
N HIS A 131 6.40 -9.21 12.09
CA HIS A 131 7.73 -8.76 11.66
C HIS A 131 7.93 -7.24 11.76
N LEU A 132 6.83 -6.49 11.86
CA LEU A 132 6.81 -5.03 11.84
C LEU A 132 7.67 -4.37 12.93
N PRO A 133 7.72 -4.86 14.19
CA PRO A 133 8.61 -4.27 15.19
C PRO A 133 10.08 -4.30 14.77
N ALA A 134 10.57 -5.44 14.27
CA ALA A 134 11.94 -5.59 13.83
C ALA A 134 12.25 -4.74 12.59
N LEU A 135 11.33 -4.68 11.63
CA LEU A 135 11.46 -3.82 10.45
C LEU A 135 11.47 -2.34 10.80
N PHE A 136 10.62 -1.93 11.76
CA PHE A 136 10.53 -0.56 12.23
C PHE A 136 11.82 -0.14 12.95
N GLU A 137 12.30 -0.96 13.89
CA GLU A 137 13.57 -0.74 14.58
C GLU A 137 14.73 -0.59 13.58
N ALA A 138 14.83 -1.52 12.62
CA ALA A 138 15.88 -1.51 11.61
C ALA A 138 15.84 -0.27 10.70
N ALA A 139 14.66 0.32 10.45
CA ALA A 139 14.51 1.59 9.76
C ALA A 139 14.89 2.77 10.68
N PHE A 140 14.38 2.76 11.91
CA PHE A 140 14.50 3.84 12.88
C PHE A 140 15.96 4.11 13.30
N VAL A 141 16.72 3.04 13.59
CA VAL A 141 18.13 3.14 13.97
C VAL A 141 19.01 3.68 12.84
N THR A 142 18.63 3.42 11.58
CA THR A 142 19.38 3.90 10.42
C THR A 142 18.91 5.23 9.86
N ALA A 143 17.78 5.76 10.35
CA ALA A 143 17.24 7.03 9.93
C ALA A 143 17.95 8.19 10.64
N ASP A 144 18.05 9.33 9.96
CA ASP A 144 18.41 10.58 10.60
C ASP A 144 17.26 11.12 11.46
N ALA A 145 17.47 12.22 12.19
CA ALA A 145 16.45 12.80 13.07
C ALA A 145 15.14 13.15 12.32
N SER A 146 15.25 13.59 11.07
CA SER A 146 14.10 13.90 10.22
C SER A 146 13.33 12.62 9.86
N GLY A 147 14.02 11.57 9.42
CA GLY A 147 13.43 10.27 9.11
C GLY A 147 12.80 9.60 10.34
N GLN A 148 13.42 9.72 11.52
CA GLN A 148 12.85 9.24 12.78
C GLN A 148 11.53 9.93 13.11
N GLN A 149 11.44 11.26 12.92
CA GLN A 149 10.17 11.99 13.09
C GLN A 149 9.10 11.49 12.12
N CYS A 150 9.47 11.24 10.85
CA CYS A 150 8.55 10.64 9.88
C CYS A 150 8.06 9.26 10.29
N LEU A 151 8.94 8.40 10.83
CA LEU A 151 8.59 7.07 11.32
C LEU A 151 7.67 7.14 12.55
N ILE A 152 7.92 8.06 13.49
CA ILE A 152 7.04 8.29 14.64
C ILE A 152 5.67 8.78 14.17
N GLN A 153 5.63 9.69 13.19
CA GLN A 153 4.37 10.13 12.58
C GLN A 153 3.61 8.95 11.97
N LEU A 154 4.31 7.99 11.33
CA LEU A 154 3.67 6.80 10.76
C LEU A 154 2.92 5.97 11.81
N LEU A 155 3.48 5.79 13.01
CA LEU A 155 2.83 5.04 14.09
C LEU A 155 1.46 5.63 14.46
N THR A 156 1.30 6.95 14.37
CA THR A 156 0.01 7.61 14.68
C THR A 156 -1.12 7.26 13.70
N TYR A 157 -0.80 6.75 12.51
CA TYR A 157 -1.80 6.30 11.54
C TYR A 157 -2.15 4.82 11.70
N TRP A 158 -1.36 4.06 12.47
CA TRP A 158 -1.44 2.60 12.56
C TRP A 158 -2.34 2.10 13.68
N ASP A 159 -2.81 3.00 14.55
CA ASP A 159 -3.70 2.71 15.67
C ASP A 159 -4.95 1.90 15.28
N THR A 160 -5.44 2.05 14.05
CA THR A 160 -6.62 1.32 13.54
C THR A 160 -6.30 0.13 12.65
N HIS A 161 -5.02 -0.13 12.35
CA HIS A 161 -4.59 -1.14 11.38
C HIS A 161 -3.87 -2.33 12.02
N PHE A 162 -3.23 -2.14 13.18
CA PHE A 162 -2.53 -3.21 13.89
C PHE A 162 -3.12 -3.48 15.28
N PRO A 163 -3.02 -4.72 15.78
CA PRO A 163 -3.44 -5.05 17.14
C PRO A 163 -2.69 -4.23 18.20
N PRO A 164 -3.33 -3.89 19.34
CA PRO A 164 -2.71 -3.07 20.39
C PRO A 164 -1.35 -3.58 20.87
N GLN A 165 -1.19 -4.90 20.98
CA GLN A 165 0.08 -5.52 21.40
C GLN A 165 1.26 -5.18 20.47
N VAL A 166 1.00 -5.01 19.17
CA VAL A 166 2.04 -4.65 18.18
C VAL A 166 2.39 -3.17 18.35
N LEU A 167 1.38 -2.32 18.48
CA LEU A 167 1.55 -0.88 18.69
C LEU A 167 2.28 -0.57 19.99
N THR A 168 1.98 -1.29 21.09
CA THR A 168 2.71 -1.17 22.35
C THR A 168 4.20 -1.49 22.19
N ARG A 169 4.54 -2.53 21.41
CA ARG A 169 5.94 -2.85 21.12
C ARG A 169 6.60 -1.78 20.26
N LEU A 170 5.90 -1.25 19.26
CA LEU A 170 6.41 -0.19 18.40
C LEU A 170 6.66 1.12 19.15
N HIS A 171 5.79 1.48 20.09
CA HIS A 171 5.95 2.68 20.94
C HIS A 171 7.05 2.54 22.00
N ALA A 172 7.58 1.33 22.20
CA ALA A 172 8.68 1.07 23.14
C ALA A 172 10.07 1.11 22.48
N ILE A 173 10.13 1.24 21.15
CA ILE A 173 11.34 1.48 20.35
C ILE A 173 11.66 2.97 20.37
#